data_AF-A0A9E5NQI6-F1
#
_entry.id   AF-A0A9E5NQI6-F1
#
_cell.length_a   1.000
_cell.length_b   1.000
_cell.length_c   1.000
_cell.angle_alpha   90.00
_cell.angle_beta   90.00
_cell.angle_gamma   90.00
#
_symmetry.space_group_name_H-M   'P 1'
#
loop_
_entity.id
_entity.type
_entity.pdbx_description
1 polymer ?
#
loop_
_entity_poly.entity_id
_entity_poly.type
_entity_poly.pdbx_seq_one_letter_code
_entity_poly.pdbx_strand_id
1 'polypeptide(L)'
;QRVAEKLGYRPHPGARSLSGRGTGLIGLITREINDPFFAELIDVVSNVAKEEGYDLVLGNARREPENALALRDRMLDPRHCDGLLL
;
A
#
# COMPACT_ATOMS: atom_id res chain seq x y z
N GLN A 1 23.24 7.36 -11.27
CA GLN A 1 22.39 7.37 -10.07
C GLN A 1 22.95 8.15 -8.86
N ARG A 2 24.10 8.87 -8.93
CA ARG A 2 24.83 9.38 -7.75
C ARG A 2 24.52 10.81 -7.25
N VAL A 3 23.69 11.60 -7.95
CA VAL A 3 23.47 13.02 -7.60
C VAL A 3 22.20 13.23 -6.76
N ALA A 4 21.14 12.46 -7.02
CA ALA A 4 19.87 12.56 -6.30
C ALA A 4 20.01 12.18 -4.81
N GLU A 5 20.74 11.09 -4.50
CA GLU A 5 20.99 10.65 -3.12
C GLU A 5 21.81 11.66 -2.32
N LYS A 6 22.80 12.32 -2.94
CA LYS A 6 23.64 13.34 -2.29
C LYS A 6 22.88 14.61 -1.90
N LEU A 7 21.72 14.85 -2.51
CA LEU A 7 20.86 16.00 -2.23
C LEU A 7 19.73 15.67 -1.24
N GLY A 8 19.66 14.43 -0.72
CA GLY A 8 18.56 13.98 0.13
C GLY A 8 17.23 13.89 -0.62
N TYR A 9 17.26 13.75 -1.96
CA TYR A 9 16.06 13.62 -2.77
C TYR A 9 15.36 12.30 -2.44
N ARG A 10 14.25 12.39 -1.71
CA ARG A 10 13.32 11.27 -1.51
C ARG A 10 12.35 11.22 -2.70
N PRO A 11 12.34 10.13 -3.49
CA PRO A 11 11.36 9.96 -4.55
C PRO A 11 9.95 10.06 -3.95
N HIS A 12 9.13 10.97 -4.46
CA HIS A 12 7.74 11.07 -4.04
C HIS A 12 6.93 9.96 -4.72
N PRO A 13 6.21 9.09 -3.99
CA PRO A 13 5.44 7.99 -4.59
C PRO A 13 4.46 8.48 -5.66
N GLY A 14 3.79 9.61 -5.41
CA GLY A 14 2.90 10.26 -6.39
C GLY A 14 3.60 10.82 -7.64
N ALA A 15 4.91 11.08 -7.60
CA ALA A 15 5.66 11.47 -8.81
C ALA A 15 5.99 10.27 -9.71
N ARG A 16 6.01 9.05 -9.14
CA ARG A 16 6.20 7.81 -9.91
C ARG A 16 4.98 7.54 -10.79
N SER A 17 3.76 7.67 -10.22
CA SER A 17 2.48 7.57 -10.96
C SER A 17 2.37 8.59 -12.09
N LEU A 18 2.81 9.83 -11.85
CA LEU A 18 2.81 10.91 -12.86
C LEU A 18 3.72 10.63 -14.07
N SER A 19 4.76 9.81 -13.88
CA SER A 19 5.70 9.42 -14.95
C SER A 19 5.23 8.20 -15.77
N GLY A 20 3.99 7.72 -15.55
CA GLY A 20 3.45 6.51 -16.19
C GLY A 20 4.00 5.20 -15.62
N ARG A 21 4.78 5.27 -14.52
CA ARG A 21 5.21 4.11 -13.74
C ARG A 21 4.21 3.91 -12.61
N GLY A 22 3.94 2.67 -12.18
CA GLY A 22 3.02 2.40 -11.07
C GLY A 22 3.32 3.22 -9.80
N THR A 23 2.33 3.35 -8.93
CA THR A 23 2.43 4.00 -7.61
C THR A 23 3.51 3.36 -6.74
N GLY A 24 3.81 2.07 -6.95
CA GLY A 24 4.65 1.27 -6.06
C GLY A 24 3.94 0.93 -4.76
N LEU A 25 2.61 1.06 -4.72
CA LEU A 25 1.78 0.82 -3.53
C LEU A 25 0.87 -0.39 -3.76
N ILE A 26 0.81 -1.28 -2.78
CA ILE A 26 -0.19 -2.36 -2.73
C ILE A 26 -1.17 -2.04 -1.59
N GLY A 27 -2.47 -2.10 -1.88
CA GLY A 27 -3.51 -1.97 -0.87
C GLY A 27 -3.75 -3.30 -0.17
N LEU A 28 -3.92 -3.28 1.15
CA LEU A 28 -4.36 -4.43 1.95
C LEU A 28 -5.52 -4.00 2.84
N ILE A 29 -6.69 -4.58 2.64
CA ILE A 29 -7.86 -4.36 3.49
C ILE A 29 -7.98 -5.54 4.45
N THR A 30 -8.06 -5.24 5.74
CA THR A 30 -8.18 -6.24 6.81
C THR A 30 -9.41 -5.97 7.66
N ARG A 31 -9.91 -7.01 8.34
CA ARG A 31 -11.08 -6.88 9.21
C ARG A 31 -10.75 -6.18 10.52
N GLU A 32 -9.56 -6.42 11.09
CA GLU A 32 -9.14 -5.90 12.39
C GLU A 32 -7.61 -5.93 12.49
N ILE A 33 -6.97 -4.78 12.74
CA ILE A 33 -5.50 -4.69 12.80
C ILE A 33 -4.89 -5.07 14.14
N ASN A 34 -5.72 -5.11 15.19
CA ASN A 34 -5.29 -5.41 16.55
C ASN A 34 -5.41 -6.90 16.87
N ASP A 35 -6.03 -7.68 15.99
CA ASP A 35 -6.12 -9.12 16.13
C ASP A 35 -4.75 -9.75 15.76
N PRO A 36 -4.17 -10.60 16.63
CA PRO A 36 -2.84 -11.18 16.40
C PRO A 36 -2.68 -11.90 15.07
N PHE A 37 -3.72 -12.56 14.56
CA PHE A 37 -3.68 -13.24 13.26
C PHE A 37 -3.46 -12.23 12.13
N PHE A 38 -4.18 -11.11 12.16
CA PHE A 38 -4.04 -10.08 11.14
C PHE A 38 -2.74 -9.30 11.30
N ALA A 39 -2.26 -9.07 12.53
CA ALA A 39 -0.97 -8.42 12.75
C ALA A 39 0.19 -9.23 12.14
N GLU A 40 0.20 -10.56 12.34
CA GLU A 40 1.20 -11.46 11.74
C GLU A 40 1.08 -11.49 10.21
N LEU A 41 -0.15 -11.57 9.68
CA LEU A 41 -0.39 -11.50 8.23
C LEU A 41 0.14 -10.20 7.62
N ILE A 42 -0.14 -9.06 8.26
CA ILE A 42 0.30 -7.74 7.79
C ILE A 42 1.83 -7.68 7.77
N ASP A 43 2.51 -8.20 8.78
CA ASP A 43 3.98 -8.23 8.84
C ASP A 43 4.58 -9.06 7.69
N VAL A 44 4.07 -10.28 7.49
CA VAL A 44 4.53 -11.17 6.41
C VAL A 44 4.32 -10.53 5.03
N VAL A 45 3.11 -10.01 4.78
CA VAL A 45 2.79 -9.36 3.49
C VAL A 45 3.64 -8.11 3.30
N SER A 46 3.90 -7.33 4.37
CA SER A 46 4.74 -6.14 4.29
C SER A 46 6.18 -6.47 3.95
N ASN A 47 6.72 -7.54 4.51
CA ASN A 47 8.08 -7.97 4.23
C ASN A 47 8.22 -8.42 2.76
N VAL A 48 7.30 -9.25 2.27
CA VAL A 48 7.29 -9.72 0.88
C VAL A 48 7.09 -8.56 -0.11
N ALA A 49 6.13 -7.66 0.15
CA ALA A 49 5.89 -6.50 -0.72
C ALA A 49 7.15 -5.62 -0.83
N LYS A 50 7.84 -5.41 0.29
CA LYS A 50 9.06 -4.61 0.34
C LYS A 50 10.22 -5.25 -0.39
N GLU A 51 10.37 -6.58 -0.33
CA GLU A 51 11.36 -7.32 -1.11
C GLU A 51 11.14 -7.14 -2.62
N GLU A 52 9.88 -7.06 -3.05
CA GLU A 52 9.48 -6.79 -4.44
C GLU A 52 9.48 -5.29 -4.81
N GLY A 53 9.89 -4.41 -3.88
CA GLY A 53 9.99 -2.96 -4.13
C GLY A 53 8.67 -2.19 -4.06
N TYR A 54 7.66 -2.74 -3.38
CA TYR A 54 6.38 -2.12 -3.09
C TYR A 54 6.25 -1.74 -1.61
N ASP A 55 5.52 -0.66 -1.34
CA ASP A 55 5.06 -0.31 0.01
C ASP A 55 3.58 -0.70 0.19
N LEU A 56 3.18 -1.03 1.42
CA LEU A 56 1.79 -1.38 1.75
C LEU A 56 0.99 -0.16 2.20
N VAL A 57 -0.25 -0.08 1.74
CA VAL A 57 -1.28 0.84 2.24
C VAL A 57 -2.37 0.02 2.91
N LEU A 58 -2.62 0.28 4.19
CA LEU A 58 -3.49 -0.54 5.02
C LEU A 58 -4.88 0.09 5.20
N GLY A 59 -5.91 -0.68 4.91
CA GLY A 59 -7.31 -0.34 5.18
C GLY A 59 -7.88 -1.23 6.28
N ASN A 60 -8.41 -0.64 7.35
CA ASN A 60 -9.07 -1.39 8.42
C ASN A 60 -10.59 -1.25 8.28
N ALA A 61 -11.27 -2.33 7.89
CA ALA A 61 -12.72 -2.35 7.72
C ALA A 61 -13.50 -2.48 9.04
N ARG A 62 -12.83 -2.76 10.17
CA ARG A 62 -13.44 -2.89 11.51
C ARG A 62 -14.67 -3.82 11.53
N ARG A 63 -14.60 -4.93 10.77
CA ARG A 63 -15.66 -5.94 10.61
C ARG A 63 -16.97 -5.42 9.98
N GLU A 64 -16.95 -4.23 9.38
CA GLU A 64 -18.09 -3.64 8.69
C GLU A 64 -17.91 -3.78 7.17
N PRO A 65 -18.79 -4.53 6.46
CA PRO A 65 -18.69 -4.72 5.01
C PRO A 65 -18.75 -3.40 4.23
N GLU A 66 -19.58 -2.46 4.67
CA GLU A 66 -19.71 -1.11 4.11
C GLU A 66 -18.35 -0.38 4.11
N ASN A 67 -17.59 -0.48 5.20
CA ASN A 67 -16.27 0.11 5.31
C ASN A 67 -15.26 -0.56 4.38
N ALA A 68 -15.32 -1.89 4.22
CA ALA A 68 -14.46 -2.61 3.28
C ALA A 68 -14.72 -2.17 1.83
N LEU A 69 -16.00 -2.00 1.45
CA LEU A 69 -16.39 -1.55 0.11
C LEU A 69 -15.93 -0.10 -0.15
N ALA A 70 -16.12 0.80 0.82
CA ALA A 70 -15.66 2.19 0.70
C ALA A 70 -14.13 2.29 0.61
N LEU A 71 -13.40 1.45 1.36
CA LEU A 71 -11.93 1.37 1.29
C LEU A 71 -11.48 0.81 -0.06
N ARG A 72 -12.14 -0.25 -0.57
CA ARG A 72 -11.88 -0.82 -1.89
C ARG A 72 -12.00 0.25 -2.96
N ASP A 73 -13.10 1.00 -2.98
CA ASP A 73 -13.34 2.02 -4.00
C ASP A 73 -12.31 3.15 -3.97
N ARG A 74 -11.81 3.50 -2.77
CA ARG A 74 -10.72 4.46 -2.61
C ARG A 74 -9.38 3.89 -3.08
N MET A 75 -9.07 2.64 -2.76
CA MET A 75 -7.78 2.01 -3.07
C MET A 75 -7.67 1.51 -4.52
N LEU A 76 -8.78 1.23 -5.18
CA LEU A 76 -8.82 0.89 -6.61
C LEU A 76 -8.61 2.10 -7.54
N ASP A 77 -8.57 3.32 -7.01
CA ASP A 77 -8.12 4.46 -7.80
C ASP A 77 -6.65 4.21 -8.23
N PRO A 78 -6.33 4.21 -9.54
CA PRO A 78 -4.98 3.92 -10.04
C PRO A 78 -3.90 4.86 -9.52
N ARG A 79 -4.29 5.98 -8.89
CA ARG A 79 -3.36 6.92 -8.25
C ARG A 79 -2.99 6.53 -6.83
N HIS A 80 -3.71 5.58 -6.23
CA HIS A 80 -3.53 5.15 -4.84
C HIS A 80 -2.82 3.82 -4.69
N CYS A 81 -3.17 2.80 -5.48
CA CYS A 81 -2.51 1.49 -5.44
C CYS A 81 -2.44 0.83 -6.81
N ASP A 82 -1.40 0.02 -7.02
CA ASP A 82 -1.21 -0.79 -8.23
C ASP A 82 -1.95 -2.14 -8.15
N GLY A 83 -2.33 -2.56 -6.94
CA GLY A 83 -3.08 -3.79 -6.67
C GLY A 83 -3.74 -3.75 -5.30
N LEU A 84 -4.71 -4.64 -5.06
CA LEU A 84 -5.49 -4.71 -3.83
C LEU A 84 -5.63 -6.16 -3.35
N LEU A 85 -5.35 -6.37 -2.06
CA LEU A 85 -5.58 -7.60 -1.31
C LEU A 85 -6.78 -7.39 -0.36
N LEU A 86 -7.75 -8.31 -0.38
CA LEU A 86 -9.01 -8.26 0.38
C LEU A 86 -9.15 -9.45 1.34
#